data_AF-A0A562Q982-F1
#
_entry.id   AF-A0A562Q982-F1
#
_cell.length_a   1.000
_cell.length_b   1.000
_cell.length_c   1.000
_cell.angle_alpha   90.00
_cell.angle_beta   90.00
_cell.angle_gamma   90.00
#
_symmetry.space_group_name_H-M   'P 1'
#
loop_
_entity.id
_entity.type
_entity.pdbx_description
1 polymer ?
#
loop_
_entity_poly.entity_id
_entity_poly.type
_entity_poly.pdbx_seq_one_letter_code
_entity_poly.pdbx_strand_id
1 'polypeptide(L)' 'MIRIFLVLIGFTLAVIGGVSILAYLNLLTTGYQFTMYLAFLIERIEFYLFLVGVALIIGSLTYPYSRKHRKQKPK' A
#
# COMPACT_ATOMS: atom_id res chain seq x y z
N MET A 1 -8.52 17.41 7.43
CA MET A 1 -7.20 17.09 8.03
C MET A 1 -6.98 15.59 8.17
N ILE A 2 -7.86 14.83 8.83
CA ILE A 2 -7.72 13.37 9.07
C ILE A 2 -7.47 12.51 7.80
N ARG A 3 -8.03 12.91 6.65
CA ARG A 3 -7.82 12.25 5.35
C ARG A 3 -6.36 12.24 4.90
N ILE A 4 -5.68 13.37 5.06
CA ILE A 4 -4.27 13.51 4.66
C ILE A 4 -3.41 12.63 5.56
N PHE A 5 -3.70 12.57 6.87
CA PHE A 5 -3.01 11.68 7.79
C PHE A 5 -3.20 10.19 7.43
N LEU A 6 -4.41 9.75 7.08
CA LEU A 6 -4.68 8.38 6.63
C LEU A 6 -3.92 8.01 5.35
N VAL A 7 -3.92 8.91 4.37
CA VAL A 7 -3.16 8.71 3.13
C VAL A 7 -1.66 8.72 3.40
N LEU A 8 -1.17 9.58 4.29
CA LEU A 8 0.25 9.67 4.64
C LEU A 8 0.74 8.40 5.36
N ILE A 9 -0.04 7.89 6.32
CA ILE A 9 0.27 6.63 7.02
C ILE A 9 0.24 5.45 6.04
N GLY A 10 -0.78 5.35 5.18
CA GLY A 10 -0.84 4.34 4.14
C GLY A 10 0.34 4.44 3.16
N PHE A 11 0.75 5.66 2.82
CA PHE A 11 1.90 5.93 1.96
C PHE A 11 3.21 5.51 2.62
N THR A 12 3.45 5.82 3.89
CA THR A 12 4.66 5.37 4.60
C THR A 12 4.71 3.84 4.70
N LEU A 13 3.59 3.16 4.97
CA LEU A 13 3.51 1.70 4.98
C LEU A 13 3.84 1.10 3.61
N ALA A 14 3.32 1.68 2.54
CA ALA A 14 3.63 1.28 1.16
C ALA A 14 5.10 1.57 0.80
N VAL A 15 5.67 2.69 1.23
CA VAL A 15 7.08 3.02 0.97
C VAL A 15 8.01 2.04 1.69
N ILE A 16 7.75 1.70 2.96
CA ILE A 16 8.57 0.73 3.71
C ILE A 16 8.56 -0.64 3.01
N GLY A 17 7.38 -1.15 2.65
CA GLY A 17 7.28 -2.42 1.94
C GLY A 17 7.92 -2.38 0.55
N GLY A 18 7.83 -1.25 -0.16
CA GLY A 18 8.49 -1.06 -1.46
C GLY A 18 10.01 -1.01 -1.36
N VAL A 19 10.56 -0.34 -0.35
CA VAL A 19 12.01 -0.28 -0.11
C VAL A 19 12.56 -1.65 0.26
N SER A 20 11.83 -2.47 1.01
CA SER A 20 12.20 -3.86 1.28
C SER A 20 12.33 -4.69 0.00
N ILE A 21 11.39 -4.57 -0.95
CA ILE A 21 11.47 -5.23 -2.25
C ILE A 21 12.77 -4.82 -2.98
N LEU A 22 13.09 -3.53 -3.00
CA LEU A 22 14.32 -3.02 -3.61
C LEU A 22 15.58 -3.53 -2.90
N ALA A 23 15.57 -3.62 -1.57
CA ALA A 23 16.70 -4.13 -0.79
C ALA A 23 16.97 -5.61 -1.07
N TYR A 24 15.93 -6.42 -1.20
CA TYR A 24 16.06 -7.83 -1.54
C TYR A 24 16.40 -8.08 -3.01
N LEU A 25 16.17 -7.10 -3.89
CA LEU A 25 16.59 -7.17 -5.29
C LEU A 25 18.11 -7.38 -5.42
N ASN A 26 18.88 -6.95 -4.40
CA ASN A 26 20.30 -7.23 -4.27
C ASN A 26 20.62 -8.74 -4.13
N LEU A 27 19.74 -9.52 -3.51
CA LEU A 27 19.90 -10.98 -3.44
C LEU A 27 19.75 -11.62 -4.82
N LEU A 28 18.88 -11.06 -5.65
CA LEU A 28 18.67 -11.52 -7.02
C LEU A 28 19.91 -11.29 -7.89
N THR A 29 20.54 -10.12 -7.76
CA THR A 29 21.80 -9.79 -8.45
C THR A 29 22.99 -10.61 -7.95
N THR A 30 22.91 -11.18 -6.74
CA THR A 30 23.94 -12.06 -6.16
C THR A 30 23.93 -13.47 -6.80
N GLY A 31 23.05 -13.72 -7.78
CA GLY A 31 22.99 -14.99 -8.53
C GLY A 31 21.92 -15.96 -8.02
N TYR A 32 21.03 -15.53 -7.15
CA TYR A 32 19.86 -16.31 -6.75
C TYR A 32 18.81 -16.36 -7.87
N GLN A 33 18.17 -17.52 -8.04
CA GLN A 33 17.10 -17.70 -9.02
C GLN A 33 15.90 -16.78 -8.71
N PHE A 34 15.36 -16.11 -9.72
CA PHE A 34 14.23 -15.16 -9.58
C PHE A 34 13.01 -15.79 -8.87
N THR A 35 12.77 -17.08 -9.08
CA THR A 35 11.69 -17.84 -8.44
C THR A 35 11.86 -17.98 -6.93
N MET A 36 13.09 -18.19 -6.44
CA MET A 36 13.37 -18.27 -5.00
C MET A 36 13.24 -16.90 -4.34
N TYR A 37 13.60 -15.84 -5.05
CA TYR A 37 13.40 -14.46 -4.59
C TYR A 37 11.92 -14.14 -4.37
N LEU A 38 11.05 -14.47 -5.34
CA LEU A 38 9.61 -14.24 -5.19
C LEU A 38 9.01 -15.05 -4.04
N ALA A 39 9.42 -16.32 -3.89
CA ALA A 39 8.99 -17.16 -2.76
C ALA A 39 9.40 -16.55 -1.42
N PHE A 40 10.64 -16.09 -1.30
CA PHE A 40 11.14 -15.40 -0.10
C PHE A 40 10.39 -14.10 0.19
N LEU A 41 10.05 -13.34 -0.86
CA LEU A 41 9.36 -12.07 -0.73
C LEU A 41 7.90 -12.27 -0.27
N ILE A 42 7.23 -13.32 -0.73
CA ILE A 42 5.85 -13.66 -0.35
C ILE A 42 5.78 -14.23 1.08
N GLU A 43 6.80 -14.96 1.54
CA GLU A 43 6.87 -15.42 2.94
C GLU A 43 7.10 -14.27 3.94
N ARG A 44 7.59 -13.11 3.48
CA ARG A 44 7.89 -11.96 4.35
C ARG A 44 6.64 -11.12 4.63
N ILE A 45 6.52 -10.72 5.90
CA ILE A 45 5.50 -9.76 6.38
C ILE A 45 5.57 -8.40 5.66
N GLU A 46 6.71 -8.07 5.05
CA GLU A 46 6.98 -6.81 4.35
C GLU A 46 6.10 -6.64 3.10
N PHE A 47 5.83 -7.73 2.38
CA PHE A 47 4.93 -7.70 1.21
C PHE A 47 3.47 -7.51 1.63
N TYR A 48 3.08 -8.10 2.76
CA TYR A 48 1.76 -7.86 3.37
C TYR A 48 1.60 -6.41 3.84
N LEU A 49 2.65 -5.82 4.42
CA LEU A 49 2.68 -4.39 4.81
C LEU A 49 2.52 -3.47 3.60
N PHE A 50 3.18 -3.80 2.48
CA PHE A 50 2.99 -3.09 1.21
C PHE A 50 1.53 -3.15 0.75
N LEU A 51 0.97 -4.36 0.69
CA LEU A 51 -0.40 -4.60 0.21
C LEU A 51 -1.44 -3.90 1.09
N VAL A 52 -1.26 -3.95 2.41
CA VAL A 52 -2.10 -3.27 3.40
C VAL A 52 -1.97 -1.75 3.28
N GLY A 53 -0.75 -1.22 3.12
CA GLY A 53 -0.51 0.21 2.91
C GLY A 53 -1.23 0.72 1.66
N VAL A 54 -1.13 0.00 0.54
CA VAL A 54 -1.83 0.31 -0.70
C VAL A 54 -3.36 0.18 -0.54
N ALA A 55 -3.84 -0.87 0.12
CA ALA A 55 -5.27 -1.05 0.38
C ALA A 55 -5.85 0.06 1.28
N LEU A 56 -5.07 0.56 2.25
CA LEU A 56 -5.45 1.71 3.09
C LEU A 56 -5.51 3.01 2.29
N ILE A 57 -4.57 3.24 1.37
CA ILE A 57 -4.60 4.41 0.48
C ILE A 57 -5.83 4.35 -0.43
N ILE A 58 -6.06 3.20 -1.09
CA ILE A 58 -7.20 2.99 -1.99
C ILE A 58 -8.52 3.09 -1.21
N GLY A 59 -8.61 2.49 -0.03
CA GLY A 59 -9.78 2.58 0.83
C GLY A 59 -10.05 4.02 1.30
N SER A 60 -9.00 4.77 1.65
CA SER A 60 -9.13 6.18 2.03
C SER A 60 -9.51 7.09 0.85
N LEU A 61 -9.10 6.74 -0.38
CA LEU A 61 -9.43 7.49 -1.59
C LEU A 61 -10.84 7.16 -2.10
N THR A 62 -11.18 5.87 -2.11
CA THR A 62 -12.48 5.32 -2.51
C THR A 62 -13.55 5.50 -1.43
N TYR A 63 -13.22 5.95 -0.22
CA TYR A 63 -14.22 6.52 0.68
C TYR A 63 -14.51 7.95 0.19
N PRO A 64 -15.46 8.17 -0.75
CA PRO A 64 -15.82 9.52 -1.11
C PRO A 64 -16.19 10.19 0.21
N TYR A 65 -15.69 11.41 0.37
CA TYR A 65 -16.42 12.36 1.16
C TYR A 65 -17.76 12.38 0.46
N SER A 66 -18.73 11.63 0.98
CA SER A 66 -20.10 11.95 0.70
C SER A 66 -20.16 13.42 1.11
N ARG A 67 -20.12 14.29 0.09
CA ARG A 67 -20.86 15.54 0.12
C ARG A 67 -22.29 15.12 0.41
N LYS A 68 -22.56 14.83 1.68
CA LYS A 68 -23.89 14.74 2.25
C LYS A 68 -24.38 16.17 2.42
N HIS A 69 -24.46 16.89 1.29
CA HIS A 69 -25.11 18.18 1.15
C HIS A 69 -25.59 18.40 -0.30
N ARG A 70 -26.21 17.36 -0.90
CA ARG A 70 -27.32 17.59 -1.85
C ARG A 70 -28.29 16.42 -1.93
N LYS A 71 -28.78 16.00 -0.76
CA LYS A 71 -30.19 15.60 -0.61
C LYS A 71 -30.92 16.76 0.09
N GLN A 72 -31.13 17.87 -0.61
CA GLN A 72 -32.36 18.64 -0.38
C GLN A 72 -33.27 18.27 -1.55
N LYS A 73 -34.19 17.34 -1.27
CA LYS A 73 -35.41 17.04 -2.05
C LYS A 73 -36.29 18.31 -2.17
N PRO A 74 -37.47 18.25 -2.78
CA PRO A 74 -37.94 17.78 -4.08
C PRO A 74 -38.62 18.95 -4.85
N LYS A 75 -39.29 18.66 -5.98
CA LYS A 75 -40.28 19.47 -6.73
C LYS A 75 -40.60 20.88 -6.23
#